data_AF-A0A0V0GP22-F1
#
_entry.id   AF-A0A0V0GP22-F1
#
_cell.length_a   1.000
_cell.length_b   1.000
_cell.length_c   1.000
_cell.angle_alpha   90.00
_cell.angle_beta   90.00
_cell.angle_gamma   90.00
#
_symmetry.space_group_name_H-M   'P 1'
#
loop_
_entity.id
_entity.type
_entity.pdbx_description
1 polymer ?
#
loop_
_entity_poly.entity_id
_entity_poly.type
_entity_poly.pdbx_seq_one_letter_code
_entity_poly.pdbx_strand_id
1 'polypeptide(L)'
;MDMIVYNKSSVIGAVQGMITGLVCITPGAGIVESWAAILMGISSGSIPWFTMMVLHKKSSFFQKVDDTLGVFHTHAVAGLLGGILSGIFAKPKLLRMFYGSDKYGPGFYTA
;
A
#
# COMPACT_ATOMS: atom_id res chain seq x y z
N MET A 1 1.21 7.95 12.15
CA MET A 1 2.56 7.91 12.77
C MET A 1 3.01 9.26 13.30
N ASP A 2 2.52 10.38 12.76
CA ASP A 2 2.87 11.74 13.21
C ASP A 2 2.68 11.97 14.72
N MET A 3 1.60 11.46 15.31
CA MET A 3 1.36 11.56 16.75
C MET A 3 2.46 10.86 17.58
N ILE A 4 2.99 9.73 17.11
CA ILE A 4 4.00 8.94 17.83
C ILE A 4 5.38 9.60 17.74
N VAL A 5 5.68 10.26 16.60
CA VAL A 5 7.03 10.77 16.33
C VAL A 5 7.18 12.25 16.61
N TYR A 6 6.16 13.05 16.30
CA TYR A 6 6.19 14.50 16.51
C TYR A 6 5.38 14.95 17.73
N ASN A 7 4.70 14.03 18.44
CA ASN A 7 3.78 14.33 19.54
C ASN A 7 2.71 15.39 19.18
N LYS A 8 2.45 15.58 17.88
CA LYS A 8 1.43 16.48 17.34
C LYS A 8 0.70 15.77 16.22
N SER A 9 -0.63 15.85 16.25
CA SER A 9 -1.46 15.36 15.15
C SER A 9 -1.45 16.39 14.01
N SER A 10 -1.06 15.96 12.81
CA SER A 10 -1.11 16.78 11.60
C SER A 10 -2.26 16.33 10.71
N VAL A 11 -3.08 17.28 10.27
CA VAL A 11 -4.17 17.02 9.29
C VAL A 11 -3.58 16.49 7.98
N ILE A 12 -2.43 17.03 7.56
CA ILE A 12 -1.73 16.61 6.34
C ILE A 12 -1.32 15.13 6.43
N GLY A 13 -0.79 14.70 7.58
CA GLY A 13 -0.43 13.31 7.81
C GLY A 13 -1.64 12.37 7.83
N ALA A 14 -2.78 12.83 8.37
CA ALA A 14 -4.03 12.07 8.34
C ALA A 14 -4.55 11.88 6.91
N VAL A 15 -4.59 12.95 6.10
CA VAL A 15 -5.02 12.87 4.69
C VAL A 15 -4.07 11.99 3.88
N GLN A 16 -2.77 12.11 4.09
CA GLN A 16 -1.78 11.28 3.41
C GLN A 16 -1.89 9.79 3.81
N GLY A 17 -2.19 9.50 5.07
CA GLY A 17 -2.52 8.15 5.54
C GLY A 17 -3.76 7.58 4.86
N MET A 18 -4.82 8.38 4.69
CA MET A 18 -6.02 7.96 3.97
C MET A 18 -5.73 7.65 2.49
N ILE A 19 -4.99 8.53 1.80
CA ILE A 19 -4.64 8.36 0.38
C ILE A 19 -3.80 7.09 0.19
N THR A 20 -2.75 6.91 0.99
CA THR A 20 -1.89 5.72 0.88
C THR A 20 -2.66 4.42 1.14
N GLY A 21 -3.56 4.40 2.13
CA GLY A 21 -4.45 3.26 2.37
C GLY A 21 -5.34 2.92 1.18
N LEU A 22 -5.89 3.94 0.51
CA LEU A 22 -6.70 3.76 -0.71
C LEU A 22 -5.87 3.18 -1.86
N VAL A 23 -4.65 3.69 -2.06
CA VAL A 23 -3.72 3.18 -3.07
C VAL A 23 -3.34 1.72 -2.80
N CYS A 24 -3.05 1.38 -1.54
CA CYS A 24 -2.65 0.02 -1.14
C CYS A 24 -3.75 -1.01 -1.41
N ILE A 25 -5.03 -0.67 -1.21
CA ILE A 25 -6.13 -1.62 -1.44
C ILE A 25 -6.56 -1.71 -2.91
N THR A 26 -6.20 -0.73 -3.74
CA THR A 26 -6.57 -0.66 -5.17
C THR A 26 -6.29 -1.95 -5.96
N PRO A 27 -5.11 -2.60 -5.88
CA PRO A 27 -4.85 -3.85 -6.61
C PRO A 27 -5.61 -5.07 -6.08
N GLY A 28 -6.15 -5.02 -4.86
CA GLY A 28 -6.75 -6.16 -4.16
C GLY A 28 -8.24 -6.02 -3.87
N ALA A 29 -8.87 -4.90 -4.25
CA ALA A 29 -10.19 -4.49 -3.78
C ALA A 29 -11.32 -5.51 -4.05
N GLY A 30 -11.17 -6.37 -5.06
CA GLY A 30 -12.14 -7.44 -5.37
C GLY A 30 -11.74 -8.85 -4.90
N ILE A 31 -10.49 -9.07 -4.48
CA ILE A 31 -9.93 -10.42 -4.29
C ILE A 31 -9.42 -10.70 -2.87
N VAL A 32 -9.38 -9.68 -2.01
CA VAL A 32 -8.89 -9.73 -0.63
C VAL A 32 -10.06 -9.73 0.37
N GLU A 33 -9.93 -10.44 1.50
CA GLU A 33 -10.95 -10.46 2.56
C GLU A 33 -10.93 -9.17 3.41
N SER A 34 -12.06 -8.85 4.02
CA SER A 34 -12.25 -7.62 4.81
C SER A 34 -11.25 -7.47 5.96
N TRP A 35 -10.87 -8.57 6.62
CA TRP A 35 -9.87 -8.53 7.71
C TRP A 35 -8.46 -8.23 7.17
N ALA A 36 -8.11 -8.75 5.99
CA ALA A 36 -6.83 -8.50 5.35
C ALA A 36 -6.75 -7.06 4.82
N ALA A 37 -7.87 -6.50 4.34
CA ALA A 37 -7.96 -5.10 3.94
C ALA A 37 -7.63 -4.13 5.10
N ILE A 38 -8.08 -4.43 6.33
CA ILE A 38 -7.75 -3.63 7.51
C ILE A 38 -6.24 -3.67 7.79
N LEU A 39 -5.62 -4.86 7.72
CA LEU A 39 -4.17 -5.01 7.92
C LEU A 39 -3.36 -4.30 6.83
N MET A 40 -3.80 -4.37 5.58
CA MET A 40 -3.19 -3.64 4.45
C MET A 40 -3.25 -2.12 4.66
N GLY A 41 -4.37 -1.60 5.19
CA GLY A 41 -4.51 -0.18 5.53
C GLY A 41 -3.55 0.27 6.64
N ILE A 42 -3.43 -0.50 7.73
CA ILE A 42 -2.50 -0.20 8.83
C ILE A 42 -1.05 -0.24 8.35
N SER A 43 -0.71 -1.25 7.55
CA SER A 43 0.62 -1.41 6.95
C SER A 43 0.96 -0.25 6.02
N SER A 44 0.00 0.15 5.19
CA SER A 44 0.13 1.29 4.28
C SER A 44 0.16 2.65 4.96
N GLY A 45 -0.37 2.81 6.17
CA GLY A 45 -0.19 4.03 6.95
C GLY A 45 1.22 4.15 7.56
N SER A 46 1.93 3.03 7.67
CA SER A 46 3.20 2.92 8.39
C SER A 46 4.41 2.89 7.46
N ILE A 47 4.35 2.10 6.39
CA ILE A 47 5.49 1.81 5.50
C ILE A 47 5.83 2.99 4.56
N PRO A 48 4.88 3.61 3.85
CA PRO A 48 5.12 4.84 3.08
C PRO A 48 5.58 6.00 3.96
N TRP A 49 5.05 6.09 5.19
CA TRP A 49 5.49 7.08 6.17
C TRP A 49 6.94 6.86 6.60
N PHE A 50 7.32 5.61 6.89
CA PHE A 50 8.71 5.23 7.19
C PHE A 50 9.64 5.49 6.01
N THR A 51 9.18 5.20 4.79
CA THR A 51 9.91 5.43 3.55
C THR A 51 10.19 6.92 3.37
N MET A 52 9.20 7.80 3.54
CA MET A 52 9.42 9.25 3.51
C MET A 52 10.40 9.74 4.58
N MET A 53 10.34 9.19 5.78
CA MET A 53 11.15 9.66 6.91
C MET A 53 12.61 9.14 6.87
N VAL A 54 12.81 7.92 6.36
CA VAL A 54 14.10 7.19 6.41
C VAL A 54 14.82 7.18 5.06
N LEU A 55 14.12 6.98 3.93
CA LEU A 55 14.77 6.96 2.60
C LEU A 55 15.13 8.37 2.11
N HIS A 56 14.29 9.37 2.40
CA HIS A 56 14.59 10.77 2.04
C HIS A 56 15.84 11.31 2.76
N LYS A 57 16.11 10.83 3.98
CA LYS A 57 17.30 11.22 4.76
C LYS A 57 18.59 10.48 4.39
N LYS A 58 18.49 9.31 3.73
CA LYS A 58 19.62 8.38 3.54
C LYS A 58 20.07 8.24 2.08
N SER A 59 19.25 8.62 1.10
CA SER A 59 19.59 8.48 -0.33
C SER A 59 19.76 9.83 -1.02
N SER A 60 21.00 10.16 -1.38
CA SER A 60 21.36 11.36 -2.16
C SER A 60 20.70 11.40 -3.55
N PHE A 61 20.22 10.25 -4.06
CA PHE A 61 19.46 10.16 -5.31
C PHE A 61 18.02 10.70 -5.16
N PHE A 62 17.38 10.52 -4.00
CA PHE A 62 16.02 11.01 -3.75
C PHE A 62 15.95 12.49 -3.36
N GLN A 63 17.02 13.05 -2.80
CA GLN A 63 17.14 14.51 -2.61
C GLN A 63 17.18 15.30 -3.92
N LYS A 64 17.54 14.64 -5.03
CA LYS A 64 17.62 15.23 -6.36
C LYS A 64 16.31 15.12 -7.15
N VAL A 65 15.40 14.26 -6.70
CA VAL A 65 14.06 14.12 -7.26
C VAL A 65 13.17 15.07 -6.48
N ASP A 66 12.90 16.23 -7.09
CA ASP A 66 12.06 17.27 -6.51
C ASP A 66 10.58 16.86 -6.60
N ASP A 67 10.20 15.90 -5.76
CA ASP A 67 8.81 15.47 -5.61
C ASP A 67 8.08 16.43 -4.68
N THR A 68 7.62 17.54 -5.26
CA THR A 68 6.96 18.66 -4.57
C THR A 68 5.73 18.26 -3.74
N LEU A 69 5.11 17.12 -4.05
CA LEU A 69 3.91 16.61 -3.39
C LEU A 69 4.12 15.24 -2.70
N GLY A 70 5.31 14.65 -2.79
CA GLY A 70 5.59 13.32 -2.23
C GLY A 70 4.78 12.18 -2.89
N VAL A 71 4.38 12.35 -4.15
CA VAL A 71 3.54 11.40 -4.90
C VAL A 71 4.23 10.06 -5.09
N PHE A 72 5.54 10.05 -5.28
CA PHE A 72 6.29 8.81 -5.49
C PHE A 72 6.15 7.85 -4.29
N HIS A 73 6.28 8.40 -3.08
CA HIS A 73 6.20 7.61 -1.86
C HIS A 73 4.76 7.18 -1.56
N THR A 74 3.80 8.07 -1.83
CA THR A 74 2.39 7.79 -1.55
C THR A 74 1.71 6.91 -2.59
N HIS A 75 2.21 6.87 -3.83
CA HIS A 75 1.62 6.10 -4.93
C HIS A 75 2.48 4.91 -5.36
N ALA A 76 3.77 5.11 -5.65
CA ALA A 76 4.61 4.01 -6.16
C ALA A 76 4.95 3.00 -5.07
N VAL A 77 5.34 3.47 -3.87
CA VAL A 77 5.71 2.59 -2.76
C VAL A 77 4.46 1.96 -2.12
N ALA A 78 3.40 2.74 -1.91
CA ALA A 78 2.13 2.20 -1.40
C ALA A 78 1.46 1.25 -2.41
N GLY A 79 1.53 1.55 -3.70
CA GLY A 79 1.00 0.70 -4.77
C GLY A 79 1.78 -0.60 -4.94
N LEU A 80 3.12 -0.55 -4.86
CA LEU A 80 3.96 -1.76 -4.86
C LEU A 80 3.66 -2.66 -3.66
N LEU A 81 3.57 -2.06 -2.46
CA LEU A 81 3.17 -2.76 -1.24
C LEU A 81 1.79 -3.41 -1.42
N GLY A 82 0.82 -2.64 -1.91
CA GLY A 82 -0.53 -3.10 -2.17
C GLY A 82 -0.57 -4.27 -3.16
N GLY A 83 0.20 -4.19 -4.25
CA GLY A 83 0.28 -5.25 -5.26
C GLY A 83 0.84 -6.55 -4.71
N ILE A 84 1.93 -6.48 -3.94
CA ILE A 84 2.54 -7.64 -3.28
C ILE A 84 1.57 -8.24 -2.25
N LEU A 85 0.99 -7.42 -1.38
CA LEU A 85 0.05 -7.88 -0.35
C LEU A 85 -1.22 -8.46 -0.94
N SER A 86 -1.72 -7.89 -2.05
CA SER A 86 -2.88 -8.42 -2.76
C SER A 86 -2.59 -9.79 -3.35
N GLY A 87 -1.39 -10.01 -3.91
CA GLY A 87 -0.97 -11.33 -4.38
C GLY A 87 -0.88 -12.38 -3.27
N ILE A 88 -0.43 -11.98 -2.06
CA ILE A 88 -0.32 -12.87 -0.91
C ILE A 88 -1.69 -13.17 -0.29
N PHE A 89 -2.54 -12.15 -0.14
CA PHE A 89 -3.85 -12.25 0.53
C PHE A 89 -5.01 -12.57 -0.42
N ALA A 90 -4.76 -12.81 -1.70
CA ALA A 90 -5.79 -13.18 -2.66
C ALA A 90 -6.46 -14.51 -2.27
N LYS A 91 -7.79 -14.50 -2.13
CA LYS A 91 -8.55 -15.72 -1.89
C LYS A 91 -8.85 -16.45 -3.20
N PRO A 92 -8.56 -17.76 -3.33
CA PRO A 92 -8.86 -18.52 -4.54
C PRO A 92 -10.33 -18.49 -4.95
N LYS A 93 -11.24 -18.50 -3.96
CA LYS A 93 -12.69 -18.43 -4.19
C LYS A 93 -13.13 -17.11 -4.82
N LEU A 94 -12.55 -15.99 -4.36
CA LEU A 94 -12.84 -14.65 -4.89
C LEU A 94 -12.18 -14.45 -6.25
N LEU A 95 -10.93 -14.88 -6.41
CA LEU A 95 -10.21 -14.90 -7.69
C LEU A 95 -11.02 -15.63 -8.77
N ARG A 96 -11.55 -16.81 -8.46
CA ARG A 96 -12.34 -17.62 -9.42
C ARG A 96 -13.69 -16.99 -9.76
N MET A 97 -14.28 -16.20 -8.85
CA MET A 97 -15.50 -15.42 -9.13
C MET A 97 -15.22 -14.22 -10.04
N PHE A 98 -14.09 -13.53 -9.85
CA PHE A 98 -13.76 -12.30 -10.61
C PHE A 98 -13.06 -12.56 -11.95
N TYR A 99 -12.19 -13.57 -12.03
CA TYR A 99 -11.36 -13.85 -13.21
C TYR A 99 -11.75 -15.13 -13.97
N GLY A 100 -12.78 -15.86 -13.51
CA GLY A 100 -13.21 -17.11 -14.14
C GLY A 100 -12.35 -18.32 -13.74
N SER A 101 -12.83 -19.51 -14.10
CA SER A 101 -12.26 -20.80 -13.72
C SER A 101 -11.26 -21.32 -14.75
N ASP A 102 -10.31 -20.50 -15.18
CA ASP A 102 -9.28 -20.95 -16.11
C ASP A 102 -8.15 -21.66 -15.36
N LYS A 103 -7.62 -22.75 -15.93
CA LYS A 103 -6.48 -23.52 -15.42
C LYS A 103 -5.19 -22.69 -15.25
N TYR A 104 -5.20 -21.43 -15.71
CA TYR A 104 -4.14 -20.44 -15.61
C TYR A 104 -4.60 -19.19 -14.84
N GLY A 105 -5.35 -19.38 -13.75
CA GLY A 105 -5.83 -18.27 -12.92
C GLY A 105 -4.68 -17.37 -12.41
N PRO A 106 -4.91 -16.07 -12.20
CA PRO A 106 -3.86 -15.08 -11.90
C PRO A 106 -3.33 -15.13 -10.45
N GLY A 107 -3.29 -16.30 -9.80
CA GLY A 107 -2.92 -16.45 -8.39
C GLY A 107 -1.79 -17.45 -8.14
N PHE A 108 -1.00 -17.21 -7.10
CA PHE A 108 0.03 -18.15 -6.63
C PHE A 108 -0.52 -19.50 -6.11
N TYR A 109 -1.83 -19.59 -5.87
CA TYR A 109 -2.50 -20.74 -5.23
C TYR A 109 -3.41 -21.55 -6.18
N THR A 110 -3.29 -21.36 -7.51
CA THR A 110 -4.09 -22.09 -8.52
C THR A 110 -3.37 -23.28 -9.15
N ALA A 111 -2.50 -23.97 -8.39
CA ALA A 111 -1.99 -25.29 -8.74
C ALA A 111 -2.83 -26.39 -8.05
#